data_AF-A0A7V3N9R3-F1
#
_entry.id   AF-A0A7V3N9R3-F1
#
_cell.length_a   1.000
_cell.length_b   1.000
_cell.length_c   1.000
_cell.angle_alpha   90.00
_cell.angle_beta   90.00
_cell.angle_gamma   90.00
#
_symmetry.space_group_name_H-M   'P 1'
#
loop_
_entity.id
_entity.type
_entity.pdbx_description
1 polymer ?
#
loop_
_entity_poly.entity_id
_entity_poly.type
_entity_poly.pdbx_seq_one_letter_code
_entity_poly.pdbx_strand_id
1 'polypeptide(L)'
;MTRHLMGTALVGLVALATVGCSGGGGGGASLYPVKGKITYKGAPVAGATVTFIPAGQGQPATGQTDASGVYNLNTGTRPGAAAGQYKVTVTKYATSGTTQLTPEDMAKMQKEGKTPEAKSEIPGKYAAPQTSGLQANVTQDAAKNVFDFELTD
;
A
#
# COMPACT_ATOMS: atom_id res chain seq x y z
N MET A 1 29.56 -63.61 -16.55
CA MET A 1 28.24 -63.52 -15.89
C MET A 1 28.47 -63.27 -14.41
N THR A 2 28.07 -62.06 -13.98
CA THR A 2 27.65 -61.65 -12.63
C THR A 2 28.55 -61.99 -11.43
N ARG A 3 29.31 -60.99 -10.97
CA ARG A 3 29.68 -60.85 -9.55
C ARG A 3 29.49 -59.40 -9.15
N HIS A 4 28.35 -59.13 -8.50
CA HIS A 4 28.08 -57.87 -7.82
C HIS A 4 29.00 -57.77 -6.59
N LEU A 5 29.70 -56.65 -6.44
CA LEU A 5 30.38 -56.29 -5.20
C LEU A 5 29.71 -55.04 -4.64
N MET A 6 29.02 -55.22 -3.52
CA MET A 6 28.46 -54.17 -2.68
C MET A 6 29.63 -53.38 -2.06
N GLY A 7 29.67 -52.08 -2.31
CA GLY A 7 30.57 -51.13 -1.65
C GLY A 7 29.73 -50.09 -0.90
N THR A 8 29.77 -50.17 0.43
CA THR A 8 28.99 -49.38 1.38
C THR A 8 29.61 -47.99 1.60
N ALA A 9 28.73 -47.00 1.80
CA ALA A 9 28.90 -45.77 2.57
C ALA A 9 29.81 -44.64 2.03
N LEU A 10 29.20 -43.47 1.74
CA LEU A 10 29.34 -42.32 2.64
C LEU A 10 28.24 -41.28 2.42
N VAL A 11 27.65 -40.90 3.54
CA VAL A 11 26.61 -39.88 3.75
C VAL A 11 27.19 -38.49 3.48
N GLY A 12 26.46 -37.66 2.74
CA GLY A 12 26.77 -36.26 2.50
C GLY A 12 25.50 -35.42 2.50
N LEU A 13 24.81 -35.40 3.64
CA LEU A 13 23.65 -34.56 3.93
C LEU A 13 24.07 -33.08 3.93
N VAL A 14 23.91 -32.40 2.80
CA VAL A 14 24.04 -30.94 2.73
C VAL A 14 22.72 -30.33 3.18
N ALA A 15 22.61 -30.13 4.50
CA ALA A 15 21.57 -29.34 5.11
C ALA A 15 21.78 -27.86 4.74
N LEU A 16 21.07 -27.38 3.72
CA LEU A 16 20.86 -25.96 3.54
C LEU A 16 20.00 -25.46 4.70
N ALA A 17 20.66 -24.86 5.69
CA ALA A 17 20.05 -24.05 6.71
C ALA A 17 19.34 -22.87 6.06
N THR A 18 18.05 -23.03 5.75
CA THR A 18 17.19 -21.88 5.51
C THR A 18 16.95 -21.23 6.87
N VAL A 19 17.62 -20.10 7.03
CA VAL A 19 17.54 -19.17 8.14
C VAL A 19 16.08 -18.97 8.52
N GLY A 20 15.71 -19.51 9.70
CA GLY A 20 14.46 -19.21 10.34
C GLY A 20 14.41 -17.71 10.64
N CYS A 21 13.58 -16.99 9.89
CA CYS A 21 13.24 -15.62 10.23
C CYS A 21 12.33 -15.65 11.47
N SER A 22 12.96 -15.64 12.64
CA SER A 22 12.31 -15.36 13.91
C SER A 22 11.90 -13.87 13.94
N GLY A 23 10.66 -13.59 13.57
CA GLY A 23 10.08 -12.26 13.61
C GLY A 23 8.95 -12.17 14.63
N GLY A 24 9.29 -11.83 15.88
CA GLY A 24 8.48 -11.02 16.80
C GLY A 24 7.11 -11.56 17.23
N GLY A 25 7.05 -12.11 18.44
CA GLY A 25 5.81 -12.33 19.18
C GLY A 25 5.05 -11.03 19.47
N GLY A 26 3.74 -11.08 19.25
CA GLY A 26 2.75 -10.04 19.54
C GLY A 26 1.52 -10.37 18.71
N GLY A 27 0.39 -10.70 19.34
CA GLY A 27 -0.80 -11.33 18.75
C GLY A 27 -1.58 -10.53 17.71
N GLY A 28 -0.90 -9.88 16.76
CA GLY A 28 -1.49 -9.24 15.59
C GLY A 28 -1.35 -10.10 14.34
N ALA A 29 -2.23 -9.87 13.36
CA ALA A 29 -2.17 -10.54 12.06
C ALA A 29 -0.79 -10.37 11.39
N SER A 30 -0.33 -11.43 10.72
CA SER A 30 0.85 -11.39 9.85
C SER A 30 0.66 -10.37 8.74
N LEU A 31 1.67 -9.55 8.52
CA LEU A 31 1.66 -8.54 7.47
C LEU A 31 2.63 -8.94 6.36
N TYR A 32 2.22 -8.69 5.12
CA TYR A 32 2.99 -8.97 3.93
C TYR A 32 3.34 -7.63 3.25
N PRO A 33 4.58 -7.43 2.80
CA PRO A 33 4.96 -6.23 2.07
C PRO A 33 4.01 -5.98 0.89
N VAL A 34 3.60 -4.73 0.73
CA VAL A 34 2.77 -4.27 -0.38
C VAL A 34 3.41 -3.02 -0.97
N LYS A 35 3.54 -3.00 -2.28
CA LYS A 35 4.04 -1.86 -3.04
C LYS A 35 3.25 -1.67 -4.33
N GLY A 36 3.50 -0.56 -5.00
CA GLY A 36 2.97 -0.32 -6.33
C GLY A 36 3.25 1.09 -6.81
N LYS A 37 2.66 1.45 -7.94
CA LYS A 37 2.82 2.75 -8.58
C LYS A 37 1.46 3.36 -8.92
N ILE A 38 1.32 4.66 -8.69
CA ILE A 38 0.16 5.44 -9.11
C ILE A 38 0.53 6.33 -10.30
N THR A 39 -0.27 6.27 -11.35
CA THR A 39 -0.19 7.17 -12.50
C THR A 39 -1.54 7.85 -12.74
N TYR A 40 -1.52 9.06 -13.31
CA TYR A 40 -2.71 9.76 -13.79
C TYR A 40 -2.35 10.45 -15.11
N LYS A 41 -3.15 10.23 -16.16
CA LYS A 41 -2.90 10.79 -17.50
C LYS A 41 -1.48 10.48 -18.02
N GLY A 42 -1.00 9.27 -17.78
CA GLY A 42 0.34 8.81 -18.19
C GLY A 42 1.51 9.34 -17.34
N ALA A 43 1.28 10.23 -16.38
CA ALA A 43 2.31 10.77 -15.50
C ALA A 43 2.28 10.11 -14.11
N PRO A 44 3.44 9.92 -13.45
CA PRO A 44 3.48 9.46 -12.06
C PRO A 44 2.85 10.50 -11.12
N VAL A 45 2.05 10.04 -10.15
CA VAL A 45 1.42 10.93 -9.17
C VAL A 45 2.27 10.96 -7.91
N ALA A 46 3.00 12.04 -7.68
CA ALA A 46 3.87 12.21 -6.52
C ALA A 46 3.13 12.75 -5.28
N GLY A 47 3.44 12.22 -4.10
CA GLY A 47 2.89 12.67 -2.82
C GLY A 47 1.40 12.37 -2.64
N ALA A 48 0.85 11.40 -3.37
CA ALA A 48 -0.50 10.91 -3.19
C ALA A 48 -0.56 9.95 -1.99
N THR A 49 -1.63 10.01 -1.22
CA THR A 49 -1.90 9.05 -0.15
C THR A 49 -2.72 7.90 -0.73
N VAL A 50 -2.17 6.69 -0.63
CA VAL A 50 -2.81 5.43 -1.03
C VAL A 50 -3.27 4.73 0.23
N THR A 51 -4.56 4.35 0.29
CA THR A 51 -5.12 3.62 1.42
C THR A 51 -5.83 2.36 0.96
N PHE A 52 -5.43 1.23 1.52
CA PHE A 52 -6.05 -0.08 1.35
C PHE A 52 -6.98 -0.32 2.54
N ILE A 53 -8.28 -0.38 2.28
CA ILE A 53 -9.34 -0.56 3.28
C ILE A 53 -9.85 -2.01 3.17
N PRO A 54 -9.72 -2.83 4.22
CA PRO A 54 -10.20 -4.21 4.20
C PRO A 54 -11.69 -4.27 3.87
N ALA A 55 -12.09 -5.22 3.02
CA ALA A 55 -13.51 -5.46 2.74
C ALA A 55 -14.26 -6.10 3.93
N GLY A 56 -13.52 -6.69 4.87
CA GLY A 56 -14.04 -7.28 6.11
C GLY A 56 -13.37 -6.71 7.35
N GLN A 57 -13.13 -7.55 8.36
CA GLN A 57 -12.38 -7.14 9.54
C GLN A 57 -10.89 -6.99 9.22
N GLY A 58 -10.26 -5.96 9.78
CA GLY A 58 -8.84 -5.72 9.60
C GLY A 58 -8.48 -4.26 9.87
N GLN A 59 -7.20 -3.97 9.80
CA GLN A 59 -6.70 -2.59 9.86
C GLN A 59 -6.42 -2.09 8.44
N PRO A 60 -6.72 -0.82 8.13
CA PRO A 60 -6.31 -0.23 6.87
C PRO A 60 -4.79 -0.12 6.81
N ALA A 61 -4.25 -0.24 5.60
CA ALA A 61 -2.85 -0.01 5.31
C ALA A 61 -2.70 1.25 4.44
N THR A 62 -1.74 2.11 4.76
CA THR A 62 -1.53 3.40 4.11
C THR A 62 -0.10 3.57 3.64
N GLY A 63 0.07 4.32 2.56
CA GLY A 63 1.37 4.71 2.03
C GLY A 63 1.29 6.01 1.27
N GLN A 64 2.41 6.71 1.17
CA GLN A 64 2.52 7.91 0.32
C GLN A 64 3.40 7.59 -0.89
N THR A 65 3.01 8.07 -2.07
CA THR A 65 3.81 7.91 -3.27
C THR A 65 5.01 8.86 -3.27
N ASP A 66 6.16 8.36 -3.73
CA ASP A 66 7.35 9.17 -3.97
C ASP A 66 7.26 9.97 -5.29
N ALA A 67 8.34 10.66 -5.66
CA ALA A 67 8.43 11.45 -6.90
C ALA A 67 8.22 10.62 -8.18
N SER A 68 8.46 9.30 -8.13
CA SER A 68 8.24 8.37 -9.23
C SER A 68 6.84 7.75 -9.23
N GLY A 69 6.00 8.14 -8.27
CA GLY A 69 4.65 7.62 -8.08
C GLY A 69 4.61 6.29 -7.32
N VAL A 70 5.74 5.80 -6.80
CA VAL A 70 5.84 4.50 -6.14
C VAL A 70 5.48 4.63 -4.66
N TYR A 71 4.67 3.71 -4.15
CA TYR A 71 4.29 3.64 -2.74
C TYR A 71 4.66 2.29 -2.12
N ASN A 72 4.83 2.31 -0.80
CA ASN A 72 4.88 1.12 0.05
C ASN A 72 3.86 1.31 1.18
N LEU A 73 3.12 0.26 1.53
CA LEU A 73 2.09 0.36 2.57
C LEU A 73 2.61 -0.05 3.94
N ASN A 74 2.08 0.61 4.96
CA ASN A 74 2.23 0.26 6.36
C ASN A 74 0.86 0.10 7.01
N THR A 75 0.75 -0.83 7.95
CA THR A 75 -0.40 -0.97 8.85
C THR A 75 0.02 -0.46 10.23
N GLY A 76 -0.43 0.75 10.59
CA GLY A 76 0.11 1.46 11.74
C GLY A 76 1.60 1.76 11.54
N THR A 77 2.45 1.28 12.45
CA THR A 77 3.91 1.43 12.36
C THR A 77 4.62 0.25 11.68
N ARG A 78 3.88 -0.80 11.31
CA ARG A 78 4.47 -2.03 10.75
C ARG A 78 4.35 -2.06 9.23
N PRO A 79 5.40 -2.48 8.50
CA PRO A 79 5.36 -2.55 7.05
C PRO A 79 4.40 -3.65 6.57
N GLY A 80 3.70 -3.35 5.48
CA GLY A 80 2.79 -4.27 4.82
C GLY A 80 1.34 -4.20 5.28
N ALA A 81 0.56 -5.13 4.75
CA ALA A 81 -0.86 -5.31 5.04
C ALA A 81 -1.15 -6.80 5.30
N ALA A 82 -2.21 -7.09 6.04
CA ALA A 82 -2.65 -8.47 6.23
C ALA A 82 -3.16 -9.05 4.89
N ALA A 83 -3.04 -10.36 4.70
CA ALA A 83 -3.61 -11.00 3.52
C ALA A 83 -5.14 -10.83 3.51
N GLY A 84 -5.72 -10.55 2.33
CA GLY A 84 -7.15 -10.32 2.17
C GLY A 84 -7.52 -9.36 1.04
N GLN A 85 -8.83 -9.15 0.90
CA GLN A 85 -9.42 -8.27 -0.10
C GLN A 85 -9.53 -6.84 0.41
N TYR A 86 -9.13 -5.89 -0.42
CA TYR A 86 -9.14 -4.46 -0.10
C TYR A 86 -9.84 -3.64 -1.18
N LYS A 87 -10.57 -2.61 -0.74
CA LYS A 87 -10.92 -1.46 -1.56
C LYS A 87 -9.81 -0.44 -1.44
N VAL A 88 -9.41 0.16 -2.55
CA VAL A 88 -8.30 1.11 -2.59
C VAL A 88 -8.83 2.52 -2.82
N THR A 89 -8.28 3.47 -2.08
CA THR A 89 -8.49 4.90 -2.30
C THR A 89 -7.17 5.58 -2.55
N VAL A 90 -7.20 6.63 -3.37
CA VAL A 90 -6.06 7.48 -3.67
C VAL A 90 -6.51 8.92 -3.54
N THR A 91 -5.81 9.68 -2.70
CA THR A 91 -6.02 11.12 -2.56
C THR A 91 -4.74 11.86 -2.88
N LYS A 92 -4.89 12.97 -3.60
CA LYS A 92 -3.80 13.91 -3.86
C LYS A 92 -4.40 15.31 -3.80
N TYR A 93 -4.11 16.01 -2.72
CA TYR A 93 -4.51 17.41 -2.57
C TYR A 93 -3.33 18.29 -2.98
N ALA A 94 -3.64 19.38 -3.66
CA ALA A 94 -2.66 20.42 -3.94
C ALA A 94 -2.07 20.86 -2.60
N THR A 95 -0.76 20.70 -2.46
CA THR A 95 -0.02 21.30 -1.36
C THR A 95 0.12 22.78 -1.69
N SER A 96 -1.01 23.49 -1.77
CA SER A 96 -1.03 24.94 -1.64
C SER A 96 -0.57 25.18 -0.21
N GLY A 97 0.75 25.29 -0.05
CA GLY A 97 1.40 25.49 1.23
C GLY A 97 0.65 26.59 1.91
N THR A 98 0.10 26.30 3.10
CA THR A 98 -0.56 27.27 3.98
C THR A 98 -1.06 28.46 3.17
N THR A 99 -2.18 28.35 2.44
CA THR A 99 -2.94 29.57 2.19
C THR A 99 -3.17 30.07 3.60
N GLN A 100 -2.34 31.03 4.03
CA GLN A 100 -2.38 31.63 5.34
C GLN A 100 -3.65 32.43 5.27
N LEU A 101 -4.78 31.76 5.48
CA LEU A 101 -6.08 32.37 5.48
C LEU A 101 -5.95 33.43 6.55
N THR A 102 -6.03 34.68 6.12
CA THR A 102 -6.01 35.77 7.08
C THR A 102 -7.23 35.60 7.98
N PRO A 103 -7.21 36.15 9.20
CA PRO A 103 -8.41 36.20 10.03
C PRO A 103 -9.64 36.78 9.29
N GLU A 104 -9.41 37.66 8.31
CA GLU A 104 -10.43 38.24 7.44
C GLU A 104 -10.99 37.23 6.44
N ASP A 105 -10.14 36.43 5.80
CA ASP A 105 -10.57 35.35 4.89
C ASP A 105 -11.38 34.30 5.63
N MET A 106 -10.96 33.93 6.85
CA MET A 106 -11.69 32.98 7.69
C MET A 106 -13.05 33.54 8.14
N ALA A 107 -13.12 34.81 8.53
CA ALA A 107 -14.38 35.45 8.92
C ALA A 107 -15.37 35.56 7.75
N LYS A 108 -14.86 35.83 6.54
CA LYS A 108 -15.67 35.86 5.32
C LYS A 108 -16.16 34.47 4.94
N MET A 109 -15.28 33.48 4.99
CA MET A 109 -15.62 32.07 4.77
C MET A 109 -16.65 31.54 5.77
N GLN A 110 -16.56 31.91 7.05
CA GLN A 110 -17.55 31.55 8.07
C GLN A 110 -18.91 32.24 7.83
N LYS A 111 -18.92 33.52 7.45
CA LYS A 111 -20.16 34.22 7.08
C LYS A 111 -20.82 33.63 5.83
N GLU A 112 -20.02 33.14 4.88
CA GLU A 112 -20.49 32.53 3.64
C GLU A 112 -20.72 31.00 3.76
N GLY A 113 -20.43 30.39 4.91
CA GLY A 113 -20.56 28.94 5.12
C GLY A 113 -19.61 28.07 4.28
N LYS A 114 -18.50 28.63 3.78
CA LYS A 114 -17.56 27.94 2.89
C LYS A 114 -16.34 27.46 3.67
N THR A 115 -16.08 26.16 3.69
CA THR A 115 -14.80 25.63 4.17
C THR A 115 -13.74 25.71 3.08
N PRO A 116 -12.44 25.86 3.43
CA PRO A 116 -11.36 25.78 2.45
C PRO A 116 -11.35 24.38 1.84
N GLU A 117 -11.81 24.25 0.60
CA GLU A 117 -11.74 23.00 -0.13
C GLU A 117 -10.28 22.78 -0.56
N ALA A 118 -9.64 21.77 0.02
CA ALA A 118 -8.37 21.28 -0.48
C ALA A 118 -8.59 20.82 -1.93
N LYS A 119 -8.04 21.56 -2.90
CA LYS A 119 -8.20 21.26 -4.32
C LYS A 119 -7.54 19.91 -4.62
N SER A 120 -8.34 18.92 -4.99
CA SER A 120 -7.83 17.62 -5.45
C SER A 120 -7.15 17.78 -6.80
N GLU A 121 -5.98 17.18 -6.97
CA GLU A 121 -5.23 17.17 -8.24
C GLU A 121 -5.53 15.93 -9.10
N ILE A 122 -6.29 14.98 -8.54
CA ILE A 122 -6.78 13.78 -9.20
C ILE A 122 -8.32 13.70 -9.11
N PRO A 123 -8.99 12.88 -9.93
CA PRO A 123 -10.45 12.79 -9.92
C PRO A 123 -10.98 12.39 -8.55
N GLY A 124 -11.97 13.15 -8.05
CA GLY A 124 -12.50 12.96 -6.69
C GLY A 124 -13.08 11.56 -6.42
N LYS A 125 -13.48 10.82 -7.48
CA LYS A 125 -13.99 9.45 -7.36
C LYS A 125 -13.01 8.50 -6.66
N TYR A 126 -11.70 8.73 -6.76
CA TYR A 126 -10.69 7.89 -6.13
C TYR A 126 -10.54 8.11 -4.62
N ALA A 127 -11.10 9.20 -4.08
CA ALA A 127 -11.03 9.52 -2.66
C ALA A 127 -11.99 8.68 -1.80
N ALA A 128 -13.00 8.03 -2.40
CA ALA A 128 -14.00 7.26 -1.66
C ALA A 128 -14.00 5.78 -2.07
N PRO A 129 -14.07 4.84 -1.10
CA PRO A 129 -14.03 3.39 -1.38
C PRO A 129 -15.17 2.89 -2.26
N GLN A 130 -16.30 3.58 -2.26
CA GLN A 130 -17.50 3.21 -3.00
C GLN A 130 -17.42 3.64 -4.48
N THR A 131 -16.65 4.68 -4.78
CA THR A 131 -16.58 5.30 -6.11
C THR A 131 -15.24 5.10 -6.80
N SER A 132 -14.19 4.68 -6.07
CA SER A 132 -12.86 4.54 -6.65
C SER A 132 -12.79 3.45 -7.72
N GLY A 133 -13.56 2.38 -7.54
CA GLY A 133 -13.48 1.17 -8.39
C GLY A 133 -12.18 0.38 -8.24
N LEU A 134 -11.23 0.85 -7.42
CA LEU A 134 -9.92 0.24 -7.24
C LEU A 134 -9.96 -0.87 -6.18
N GLN A 135 -9.32 -1.99 -6.48
CA GLN A 135 -9.29 -3.17 -5.61
C GLN A 135 -7.92 -3.81 -5.62
N ALA A 136 -7.57 -4.49 -4.51
CA ALA A 136 -6.36 -5.27 -4.39
C ALA A 136 -6.59 -6.53 -3.55
N ASN A 137 -5.91 -7.61 -3.91
CA ASN A 137 -5.89 -8.87 -3.15
C ASN A 137 -4.49 -9.11 -2.60
N VAL A 138 -4.28 -8.80 -1.33
CA VAL A 138 -2.98 -9.04 -0.67
C VAL A 138 -2.86 -10.52 -0.35
N THR A 139 -1.79 -11.15 -0.80
CA THR A 139 -1.53 -12.57 -0.58
C THR A 139 -0.37 -12.78 0.39
N GLN A 140 -0.19 -14.02 0.84
CA GLN A 140 0.96 -14.40 1.66
C GLN A 140 2.28 -14.40 0.86
N ASP A 141 2.21 -14.38 -0.46
CA ASP A 141 3.35 -14.32 -1.36
C ASP A 141 3.67 -12.85 -1.68
N ALA A 142 4.67 -12.30 -0.98
CA ALA A 142 5.06 -10.90 -1.12
C ALA A 142 5.47 -10.52 -2.55
N ALA A 143 5.94 -11.48 -3.38
CA ALA A 143 6.30 -11.20 -4.76
C ALA A 143 5.09 -10.84 -5.63
N LYS A 144 3.87 -11.25 -5.23
CA LYS A 144 2.61 -10.96 -5.93
C LYS A 144 1.94 -9.66 -5.47
N ASN A 145 2.40 -9.08 -4.36
CA ASN A 145 1.77 -7.91 -3.74
C ASN A 145 2.30 -6.59 -4.35
N VAL A 146 2.25 -6.51 -5.67
CA VAL A 146 2.60 -5.33 -6.46
C VAL A 146 1.35 -4.85 -7.19
N PHE A 147 0.81 -3.69 -6.78
CA PHE A 147 -0.47 -3.18 -7.30
C PHE A 147 -0.30 -1.79 -7.91
N ASP A 148 -0.21 -1.74 -9.24
CA ASP A 148 -0.13 -0.49 -9.97
C ASP A 148 -1.55 -0.01 -10.35
N PHE A 149 -1.81 1.28 -10.18
CA PHE A 149 -3.10 1.89 -10.51
C PHE A 149 -2.90 3.07 -11.46
N GLU A 150 -3.48 2.95 -12.65
CA GLU A 150 -3.66 4.06 -13.57
C GLU A 150 -5.02 4.72 -13.31
N LEU A 151 -4.97 5.97 -12.90
CA LEU A 151 -6.15 6.79 -12.64
C LEU A 151 -6.64 7.42 -13.95
N THR A 152 -7.95 7.48 -14.12
CA THR A 152 -8.65 7.99 -15.31
C THR A 152 -9.88 8.82 -14.91
N ASP A 153 -10.38 9.65 -15.82
CA ASP A 153 -11.59 10.45 -15.61
C ASP A 153 -12.88 9.62 -15.80
#